data_AF-A0A3C1X816-F1
#
_entry.id   AF-A0A3C1X816-F1
#
_cell.length_a   1.000
_cell.length_b   1.000
_cell.length_c   1.000
_cell.angle_alpha   90.00
_cell.angle_beta   90.00
_cell.angle_gamma   90.00
#
_symmetry.space_group_name_H-M   'P 1'
#
loop_
_entity.id
_entity.type
_entity.pdbx_description
1 polymer ?
#
loop_
_entity_poly.entity_id
_entity_poly.type
_entity_poly.pdbx_seq_one_letter_code
_entity_poly.pdbx_strand_id
1 'polypeptide(L)'
;MDLFPYAPSRFPDGCVVRHFRNNYQLELADEKIRRSPGSLSLPAFRLLYAYRQFIPQRRGSHAALRQNALLVKQLSSLAGPPLRLHADLVSPALEPFQKQRSVISQRLRLEFPETWHNRSDEQAIRSEQDLLNFCDQSLEWLCTVSRTPGIRRGTPEQTAQQVAERVEKLRSSIPMSLTIQWNLDATKRFLRRVAQNI
;
A
#
# COMPACT_ATOMS: atom_id res chain seq x y z
N MET A 1 0.77 3.82 32.90
CA MET A 1 0.42 3.65 31.48
C MET A 1 1.37 2.62 30.92
N ASP A 2 0.86 1.45 30.56
CA ASP A 2 1.71 0.37 30.03
C ASP A 2 2.15 0.72 28.61
N LEU A 3 3.45 0.60 28.36
CA LEU A 3 4.04 0.87 27.06
C LEU A 3 4.38 -0.45 26.38
N PHE A 4 3.90 -0.62 25.15
CA PHE A 4 4.15 -1.82 24.35
C PHE A 4 4.91 -1.42 23.07
N PRO A 5 6.14 -1.93 22.85
CA PRO A 5 6.84 -1.70 21.59
C PRO A 5 6.05 -2.35 20.45
N TYR A 6 5.85 -1.62 19.36
CA TYR A 6 5.14 -2.16 18.21
C TYR A 6 5.99 -3.24 17.51
N ALA A 7 5.62 -4.50 17.74
CA ALA A 7 6.14 -5.65 17.02
C ALA A 7 4.95 -6.54 16.65
N PRO A 8 4.57 -6.66 15.36
CA PRO A 8 3.36 -7.37 14.95
C PRO A 8 3.21 -8.78 15.54
N SER A 9 4.31 -9.53 15.67
CA SER A 9 4.32 -10.87 16.27
C SER A 9 3.95 -10.89 17.76
N ARG A 10 4.02 -9.76 18.46
CA ARG A 10 3.64 -9.61 19.87
C ARG A 10 2.15 -9.29 20.05
N PHE A 11 1.38 -9.12 18.98
CA PHE A 11 -0.05 -8.81 19.05
C PHE A 11 -0.91 -9.96 18.52
N PRO A 12 -2.10 -10.23 19.11
CA PRO A 12 -3.04 -11.22 18.60
C PRO A 12 -3.39 -10.93 17.13
N ASP A 13 -3.18 -11.92 16.27
CA ASP A 13 -3.36 -11.83 14.80
C ASP A 13 -2.59 -10.67 14.14
N GLY A 14 -1.53 -10.17 14.79
CA GLY A 14 -0.83 -8.97 14.37
C GLY A 14 -1.68 -7.70 14.41
N CYS A 15 -2.63 -7.59 15.34
CA CYS A 15 -3.55 -6.47 15.46
C CYS A 15 -3.41 -5.74 16.81
N VAL A 16 -2.76 -4.58 16.79
CA VAL A 16 -2.60 -3.72 17.97
C VAL A 16 -3.95 -3.29 18.58
N VAL A 17 -4.99 -3.13 17.75
CA VAL A 17 -6.33 -2.74 18.21
C VAL A 17 -6.98 -3.88 19.01
N ARG A 18 -6.82 -5.13 18.58
CA ARG A 18 -7.30 -6.30 19.34
C ARG A 18 -6.54 -6.45 20.66
N HIS A 19 -5.22 -6.28 20.63
CA HIS A 19 -4.41 -6.28 21.84
C HIS A 19 -4.90 -5.22 22.83
N PHE A 20 -5.06 -3.98 22.37
CA PHE A 20 -5.54 -2.87 23.18
C PHE A 20 -6.95 -3.13 23.74
N ARG A 21 -7.89 -3.60 22.91
CA ARG A 21 -9.23 -3.98 23.35
C ARG A 21 -9.18 -4.98 24.50
N ASN A 22 -8.41 -6.06 24.32
CA ASN A 22 -8.33 -7.14 25.30
C ASN A 22 -7.66 -6.67 26.59
N ASN A 23 -6.59 -5.85 26.50
CA ASN A 23 -5.86 -5.34 27.66
C ASN A 23 -6.69 -4.41 28.54
N TYR A 24 -7.60 -3.64 27.94
CA TYR A 24 -8.45 -2.67 28.65
C TYR A 24 -9.92 -3.13 28.78
N GLN A 25 -10.20 -4.41 28.47
CA GLN A 25 -11.55 -5.00 28.57
C GLN A 25 -12.63 -4.15 27.89
N LEU A 26 -12.29 -3.57 26.74
CA LEU A 26 -13.23 -2.72 26.01
C LEU A 26 -14.26 -3.58 25.28
N GLU A 27 -15.54 -3.25 25.45
CA GLU A 27 -16.61 -3.89 24.70
C GLU A 27 -16.65 -3.39 23.25
N LEU A 28 -15.78 -3.95 22.42
CA LEU A 28 -15.72 -3.68 20.98
C LEU A 28 -15.82 -4.97 20.18
N ALA A 29 -16.96 -5.16 19.51
CA ALA A 29 -17.20 -6.29 18.63
C ALA A 29 -16.14 -6.38 17.52
N ASP A 30 -15.67 -7.60 17.21
CA ASP A 30 -14.58 -7.83 16.25
C ASP A 30 -14.89 -7.29 14.84
N GLU A 31 -16.17 -7.26 14.45
CA GLU A 31 -16.60 -6.74 13.15
C GLU A 31 -16.40 -5.21 13.03
N LYS A 32 -16.28 -4.52 14.17
CA LYS A 32 -15.96 -3.08 14.20
C LYS A 32 -14.46 -2.83 14.02
N ILE A 33 -13.61 -3.84 14.25
CA ILE A 33 -12.16 -3.75 14.04
C ILE A 33 -11.88 -3.92 12.55
N ARG A 34 -11.71 -2.79 11.85
CA ARG A 34 -11.40 -2.78 10.42
C ARG A 34 -9.91 -2.78 10.21
N ARG A 35 -9.40 -3.74 9.42
CA ARG A 35 -8.12 -3.57 8.74
C ARG A 35 -8.32 -2.68 7.54
N SER A 36 -7.61 -1.56 7.49
CA SER A 36 -7.42 -0.87 6.21
C SER A 36 -6.70 -1.84 5.27
N PRO A 37 -7.12 -1.96 4.00
CA PRO A 37 -6.36 -2.72 3.03
C PRO A 37 -4.93 -2.20 3.06
N GLY A 38 -3.98 -3.14 3.14
CA GLY A 38 -2.57 -2.82 3.23
C GLY A 38 -2.12 -1.96 2.06
N SER A 39 -0.91 -1.43 2.17
CA SER A 39 -0.18 -0.86 1.04
C SER A 39 -0.32 -1.74 -0.21
N LEU A 40 -0.29 -1.12 -1.40
CA LEU A 40 -0.32 -1.85 -2.67
C LEU A 40 0.68 -3.02 -2.65
N SER A 41 0.28 -4.14 -3.25
CA SER A 41 1.22 -5.23 -3.53
C SER A 41 2.35 -4.71 -4.43
N LEU A 42 3.51 -5.34 -4.38
CA LEU A 42 4.64 -5.02 -5.24
C LEU A 42 4.24 -4.95 -6.73
N PRO A 43 3.55 -5.94 -7.32
CA PRO A 43 3.14 -5.84 -8.72
C PRO A 43 2.22 -4.65 -8.98
N ALA A 44 1.24 -4.39 -8.10
CA ALA A 44 0.36 -3.22 -8.23
C ALA A 44 1.13 -1.90 -8.15
N PHE A 45 2.12 -1.83 -7.27
CA PHE A 45 2.99 -0.66 -7.13
C PHE A 45 3.86 -0.45 -8.38
N ARG A 46 4.42 -1.52 -8.97
CA ARG A 46 5.17 -1.44 -10.24
C ARG A 46 4.33 -0.87 -11.38
N LEU A 47 3.07 -1.32 -11.53
CA LEU A 47 2.17 -0.78 -12.54
C LEU A 47 1.88 0.72 -12.30
N LEU A 48 1.64 1.10 -11.05
CA LEU A 48 1.43 2.50 -10.67
C LEU A 48 2.68 3.37 -10.90
N TYR A 49 3.86 2.79 -10.64
CA TYR A 49 5.14 3.46 -10.82
C TYR A 49 5.36 3.83 -12.29
N ALA A 50 5.26 2.84 -13.19
CA ALA A 50 5.38 3.05 -14.63
C ALA A 50 4.37 4.08 -15.13
N TYR A 51 3.11 3.97 -14.69
CA TYR A 51 2.08 4.96 -15.03
C TYR A 51 2.49 6.39 -14.67
N ARG A 52 2.98 6.60 -13.45
CA ARG A 52 3.37 7.93 -12.97
C ARG A 52 4.63 8.47 -13.62
N GLN A 53 5.53 7.58 -14.01
CA GLN A 53 6.78 7.94 -14.68
C GLN A 53 6.53 8.41 -16.11
N PHE A 54 5.66 7.72 -16.85
CA PHE A 54 5.51 7.93 -18.30
C PHE A 54 4.26 8.73 -18.71
N ILE A 55 3.25 8.87 -17.84
CA ILE A 55 2.04 9.64 -18.14
C ILE A 55 1.97 10.91 -17.28
N PRO A 56 1.84 12.11 -17.89
CA PRO A 56 1.67 13.36 -17.16
C PRO A 56 0.47 13.34 -16.21
N GLN A 57 0.72 13.65 -14.94
CA GLN A 57 -0.31 13.62 -13.90
C GLN A 57 -1.09 14.94 -13.88
N ARG A 58 -2.41 14.88 -14.11
CA ARG A 58 -3.30 16.03 -13.91
C ARG A 58 -3.51 16.23 -12.40
N ARG A 59 -2.93 17.29 -11.83
CA ARG A 59 -3.01 17.60 -10.40
C ARG A 59 -4.06 18.68 -10.13
N GLY A 60 -4.59 18.69 -8.91
CA GLY A 60 -5.31 19.86 -8.36
C GLY A 60 -6.82 19.90 -8.50
N SER A 61 -7.46 19.07 -9.34
CA SER A 61 -8.94 19.02 -9.42
C SER A 61 -9.55 17.90 -8.57
N HIS A 62 -10.75 18.13 -8.03
CA HIS A 62 -11.51 17.09 -7.32
C HIS A 62 -11.75 15.85 -8.17
N ALA A 63 -12.00 16.03 -9.48
CA ALA A 63 -12.16 14.92 -10.42
C ALA A 63 -10.88 14.10 -10.56
N ALA A 64 -9.71 14.75 -10.64
CA ALA A 64 -8.42 14.06 -10.72
C ALA A 64 -8.11 13.29 -9.43
N LEU A 65 -8.37 13.86 -8.25
CA LEU A 65 -8.22 13.17 -6.97
C LEU A 65 -9.11 11.92 -6.89
N ARG A 66 -10.36 12.04 -7.33
CA ARG A 66 -11.31 10.91 -7.37
C ARG A 66 -10.83 9.81 -8.33
N GLN A 67 -10.40 10.17 -9.53
CA GLN A 67 -9.89 9.21 -10.52
C GLN A 67 -8.64 8.49 -10.01
N ASN A 68 -7.72 9.20 -9.37
CA ASN A 68 -6.54 8.58 -8.75
C ASN A 68 -6.92 7.62 -7.62
N ALA A 69 -7.87 8.00 -6.76
CA ALA A 69 -8.33 7.11 -5.69
C ALA A 69 -9.02 5.84 -6.22
N LEU A 70 -9.82 5.96 -7.28
CA LEU A 70 -10.46 4.82 -7.95
C LEU A 70 -9.45 3.93 -8.64
N LEU A 71 -8.43 4.50 -9.30
CA LEU A 71 -7.33 3.74 -9.89
C LEU A 71 -6.57 2.95 -8.82
N VAL A 72 -6.20 3.59 -7.70
CA VAL A 72 -5.54 2.91 -6.58
C VAL A 72 -6.42 1.80 -6.01
N LYS A 73 -7.74 2.02 -5.90
CA LYS A 73 -8.69 0.99 -5.48
C LYS A 73 -8.71 -0.19 -6.45
N GLN A 74 -8.69 0.05 -7.77
CA GLN A 74 -8.58 -1.03 -8.75
C GLN A 74 -7.25 -1.78 -8.66
N LEU A 75 -6.13 -1.07 -8.58
CA LEU A 75 -4.81 -1.69 -8.44
C LEU A 75 -4.69 -2.49 -7.13
N SER A 76 -5.41 -2.11 -6.08
CA SER A 76 -5.40 -2.84 -4.81
C SER A 76 -6.04 -4.24 -4.88
N SER A 77 -6.79 -4.56 -5.94
CA SER A 77 -7.30 -5.93 -6.15
C SER A 77 -6.26 -6.87 -6.78
N LEU A 78 -5.15 -6.34 -7.29
CA LEU A 78 -4.04 -7.15 -7.80
C LEU A 78 -3.27 -7.75 -6.62
N ALA A 79 -3.51 -9.05 -6.39
CA ALA A 79 -2.80 -9.83 -5.38
C ALA A 79 -1.30 -9.91 -5.69
N GLY A 80 -0.49 -10.04 -4.65
CA GLY A 80 0.95 -10.20 -4.78
C GLY A 80 1.67 -9.98 -3.46
N PRO A 81 2.99 -10.22 -3.44
CA PRO A 81 3.81 -9.95 -2.26
C PRO A 81 3.77 -8.45 -1.92
N PRO A 82 3.94 -8.06 -0.66
CA PRO A 82 4.01 -6.66 -0.28
C PRO A 82 5.26 -5.99 -0.87
N LEU A 83 5.17 -4.70 -1.17
CA LEU A 83 6.35 -3.89 -1.48
C LEU A 83 7.33 -3.90 -0.30
N ARG A 84 8.59 -4.25 -0.55
CA ARG A 84 9.68 -4.21 0.41
C ARG A 84 10.89 -3.54 -0.23
N LEU A 85 11.52 -2.64 0.50
CA LEU A 85 12.80 -2.06 0.12
C LEU A 85 13.92 -2.92 0.71
N HIS A 86 15.00 -3.08 -0.05
CA HIS A 86 16.21 -3.77 0.39
C HIS A 86 16.88 -3.01 1.54
N ALA A 87 17.57 -3.74 2.42
CA ALA A 87 18.22 -3.15 3.58
C ALA A 87 19.16 -2.00 3.20
N ASP A 88 19.93 -2.13 2.11
CA ASP A 88 20.86 -1.08 1.65
C ASP A 88 20.16 0.25 1.30
N LEU A 89 18.91 0.23 0.85
CA LEU A 89 18.16 1.47 0.57
C LEU A 89 17.65 2.14 1.84
N VAL A 90 17.38 1.36 2.88
CA VAL A 90 16.72 1.85 4.11
C VAL A 90 17.74 2.13 5.22
N SER A 91 18.89 1.43 5.23
CA SER A 91 19.95 1.56 6.24
C SER A 91 20.39 3.00 6.46
N PRO A 92 20.66 3.81 5.42
CA PRO A 92 21.13 5.19 5.61
C PRO A 92 20.10 6.06 6.35
N ALA A 93 18.81 5.79 6.15
CA ALA A 93 17.73 6.48 6.85
C ALA A 93 17.53 5.98 8.28
N LEU A 94 17.91 4.72 8.58
CA LEU A 94 17.70 4.07 9.88
C LEU A 94 18.90 4.20 10.82
N GLU A 95 20.12 4.32 10.30
CA GLU A 95 21.35 4.47 11.09
C GLU A 95 21.26 5.55 12.19
N PRO A 96 20.72 6.77 11.92
CA PRO A 96 20.56 7.77 12.97
C PRO A 96 19.67 7.31 14.13
N PHE A 97 18.64 6.50 13.82
CA PHE A 97 17.70 5.98 14.80
C PHE A 97 18.24 4.80 15.61
N GLN A 98 19.24 4.08 15.12
CA GLN A 98 19.87 2.99 15.88
C GLN A 98 20.51 3.50 17.17
N LYS A 99 21.19 4.65 17.11
CA LYS A 99 21.77 5.31 18.30
C LYS A 99 20.68 5.81 19.26
N GLN A 100 19.54 6.26 18.73
CA GLN A 100 18.39 6.66 19.55
C GLN A 100 17.70 5.46 20.20
N ARG A 101 17.70 4.29 19.54
CA ARG A 101 17.06 3.07 20.04
C ARG A 101 17.61 2.69 21.40
N SER A 102 18.94 2.70 21.60
CA SER A 102 19.53 2.34 22.90
C SER A 102 19.10 3.30 24.01
N VAL A 103 19.13 4.61 23.73
CA VAL A 103 18.71 5.66 24.67
C VAL A 103 17.23 5.50 25.05
N ILE A 104 16.35 5.29 24.06
CA ILE A 104 14.92 5.11 24.28
C ILE A 104 14.66 3.79 25.04
N SER A 105 15.35 2.71 24.67
CA SER A 105 15.23 1.40 25.34
C SER A 105 15.59 1.50 26.82
N GLN A 106 16.69 2.20 27.13
CA GLN A 106 17.12 2.41 28.52
C GLN A 106 16.13 3.28 29.30
N ARG A 107 15.64 4.37 28.70
CA ARG A 107 14.68 5.28 29.35
C ARG A 107 13.34 4.61 29.62
N LEU A 108 12.84 3.84 28.66
CA LEU A 108 11.53 3.19 28.77
C LEU A 108 11.60 1.80 29.43
N ARG A 109 12.81 1.27 29.68
CA ARG A 109 13.05 -0.11 30.14
C ARG A 109 12.34 -1.14 29.25
N LEU A 110 12.38 -0.90 27.94
CA LEU A 110 11.74 -1.73 26.92
C LEU A 110 12.74 -2.12 25.85
N GLU A 111 12.66 -3.35 25.37
CA GLU A 111 13.41 -3.80 24.21
C GLU A 111 12.60 -3.60 22.92
N PHE A 112 13.18 -2.82 22.01
CA PHE A 112 12.67 -2.60 20.67
C PHE A 112 13.33 -3.59 19.69
N PRO A 113 12.59 -4.60 19.18
CA PRO A 113 13.18 -5.59 18.29
C PRO A 113 13.59 -4.99 16.94
N GLU A 114 14.76 -5.40 16.46
CA GLU A 114 15.27 -5.07 15.14
C GLU A 114 14.59 -5.93 14.07
N THR A 115 13.64 -5.36 13.33
CA THR A 115 12.78 -6.14 12.40
C THR A 115 13.10 -5.91 10.92
N TRP A 116 14.13 -5.13 10.60
CA TRP A 116 14.39 -4.68 9.23
C TRP A 116 15.52 -5.47 8.53
N HIS A 117 16.53 -5.98 9.27
CA HIS A 117 17.58 -6.84 8.73
C HIS A 117 17.14 -8.26 8.35
N ASN A 118 16.10 -8.78 9.00
CA ASN A 118 15.70 -10.19 8.88
C ASN A 118 14.63 -10.41 7.79
N ARG A 119 14.63 -9.58 6.75
CA ARG A 119 13.63 -9.63 5.67
C ARG A 119 14.23 -10.39 4.50
N SER A 120 13.51 -11.39 3.98
CA SER A 120 13.92 -12.11 2.76
C SER A 120 14.16 -11.12 1.61
N ASP A 121 15.38 -11.14 1.08
CA ASP A 121 15.89 -10.19 0.09
C ASP A 121 15.46 -10.51 -1.35
N GLU A 122 14.95 -11.72 -1.62
CA GLU A 122 14.71 -12.21 -2.99
C GLU A 122 13.73 -11.35 -3.79
N GLN A 123 12.80 -10.67 -3.11
CA GLN A 123 11.79 -9.80 -3.73
C GLN A 123 11.90 -8.34 -3.30
N ALA A 124 12.98 -7.98 -2.60
CA ALA A 124 13.20 -6.62 -2.13
C ALA A 124 13.72 -5.72 -3.26
N ILE A 125 13.20 -4.49 -3.33
CA ILE A 125 13.64 -3.47 -4.28
C ILE A 125 15.00 -2.93 -3.85
N ARG A 126 16.01 -3.10 -4.69
CA ARG A 126 17.39 -2.61 -4.48
C ARG A 126 17.63 -1.31 -5.23
N SER A 127 16.93 -1.11 -6.34
CA SER A 127 17.04 0.08 -7.17
C SER A 127 15.71 0.45 -7.83
N GLU A 128 15.63 1.65 -8.38
CA GLU A 128 14.47 2.08 -9.17
C GLU A 128 14.20 1.16 -10.36
N GLN A 129 15.25 0.60 -10.98
CA GLN A 129 15.12 -0.31 -12.12
C GLN A 129 14.31 -1.57 -11.77
N ASP A 130 14.37 -2.03 -10.52
CA ASP A 130 13.58 -3.18 -10.06
C ASP A 130 12.08 -2.92 -10.11
N LEU A 131 11.65 -1.65 -10.18
CA LEU A 131 10.24 -1.29 -10.35
C LEU A 131 9.74 -1.50 -11.78
N LEU A 132 10.64 -1.64 -12.74
CA LEU A 132 10.33 -1.93 -14.14
C LEU A 132 10.30 -3.45 -14.44
N ASN A 133 10.58 -4.28 -13.44
CA ASN A 133 10.54 -5.75 -13.54
C ASN A 133 9.11 -6.29 -13.32
N PHE A 134 8.26 -6.21 -14.34
CA PHE A 134 6.88 -6.73 -14.25
C PHE A 134 6.84 -8.25 -14.35
N CYS A 135 6.04 -8.93 -13.51
CA CYS A 135 5.77 -10.36 -13.67
C CYS A 135 4.63 -10.60 -14.68
N ASP A 136 4.63 -11.76 -15.35
CA ASP A 136 3.64 -12.06 -16.39
C ASP A 136 2.20 -12.01 -15.86
N GLN A 137 1.98 -12.51 -14.64
CA GLN A 137 0.68 -12.45 -13.98
C GLN A 137 0.15 -11.00 -13.85
N SER A 138 1.02 -10.04 -13.54
CA SER A 138 0.62 -8.63 -13.42
C SER A 138 0.29 -7.98 -14.77
N LEU A 139 1.00 -8.38 -15.82
CA LEU A 139 0.76 -7.89 -17.18
C LEU A 139 -0.53 -8.48 -17.76
N GLU A 140 -0.74 -9.78 -17.58
CA GLU A 140 -1.97 -10.47 -18.00
C GLU A 140 -3.18 -9.90 -17.27
N TRP A 141 -3.08 -9.72 -15.95
CA TRP A 141 -4.13 -9.06 -15.17
C TRP A 141 -4.46 -7.67 -15.72
N LEU A 142 -3.43 -6.86 -16.02
CA LEU A 142 -3.63 -5.51 -16.56
C LEU A 142 -4.33 -5.55 -17.91
N CYS A 143 -3.94 -6.45 -18.82
CA CYS A 143 -4.58 -6.65 -20.11
C CYS A 143 -6.06 -7.06 -19.96
N THR A 144 -6.35 -8.01 -19.08
CA THR A 144 -7.72 -8.47 -18.80
C THR A 144 -8.60 -7.35 -18.25
N VAL A 145 -8.15 -6.65 -17.21
CA VAL A 145 -8.95 -5.60 -16.56
C VAL A 145 -9.11 -4.36 -17.44
N SER A 146 -8.09 -4.00 -18.23
CA SER A 146 -8.18 -2.89 -19.18
C SER A 146 -8.86 -3.26 -20.50
N ARG A 147 -9.16 -4.54 -20.74
CA ARG A 147 -9.68 -5.08 -22.01
C ARG A 147 -8.80 -4.72 -23.20
N THR A 148 -7.50 -4.92 -23.05
CA THR A 148 -6.53 -4.58 -24.09
C THR A 148 -5.66 -5.77 -24.47
N PRO A 149 -5.11 -5.79 -25.71
CA PRO A 149 -4.22 -6.86 -26.13
C PRO A 149 -2.93 -6.91 -25.30
N GLY A 150 -2.29 -8.08 -25.33
CA GLY A 150 -1.07 -8.38 -24.58
C GLY A 150 0.05 -7.35 -24.76
N ILE A 151 0.81 -7.14 -23.69
CA ILE A 151 1.99 -6.27 -23.69
C ILE A 151 3.18 -7.05 -24.29
N ARG A 152 3.86 -6.46 -25.27
CA ARG A 152 5.06 -7.06 -25.87
C ARG A 152 6.28 -6.73 -25.00
N ARG A 153 7.01 -7.75 -24.57
CA ARG A 153 8.27 -7.59 -23.82
C ARG A 153 9.34 -7.01 -24.77
N GLY A 154 9.87 -5.84 -24.40
CA GLY A 154 11.01 -5.20 -25.06
C GLY A 154 12.07 -4.85 -24.02
N THR A 155 12.70 -3.69 -24.13
CA THR A 155 13.48 -3.15 -23.00
C THR A 155 12.56 -2.88 -21.79
N PRO A 156 13.10 -2.77 -20.56
CA PRO A 156 12.30 -2.42 -19.38
C PRO A 156 11.50 -1.14 -19.58
N GLU A 157 12.08 -0.13 -20.23
CA GLU A 157 11.47 1.18 -20.49
C GLU A 157 10.36 1.07 -21.55
N GLN A 158 10.59 0.32 -22.64
CA GLN A 158 9.57 0.07 -23.66
C GLN A 158 8.37 -0.71 -23.09
N THR A 159 8.65 -1.67 -22.21
CA THR A 159 7.62 -2.44 -21.52
C THR A 159 6.86 -1.53 -20.53
N ALA A 160 7.57 -0.69 -19.79
CA ALA A 160 6.98 0.25 -18.84
C ALA A 160 6.11 1.31 -19.52
N GLN A 161 6.51 1.81 -20.70
CA GLN A 161 5.70 2.71 -21.51
C GLN A 161 4.36 2.05 -21.91
N GLN A 162 4.40 0.82 -22.42
CA GLN A 162 3.19 0.06 -22.76
C GLN A 162 2.30 -0.16 -21.52
N VAL A 163 2.90 -0.53 -20.38
CA VAL A 163 2.19 -0.66 -19.10
C VAL A 163 1.50 0.66 -18.73
N ALA A 164 2.22 1.77 -18.79
CA ALA A 164 1.72 3.09 -18.42
C ALA A 164 0.48 3.49 -19.26
N GLU A 165 0.52 3.24 -20.57
CA GLU A 165 -0.61 3.46 -21.47
C GLU A 165 -1.82 2.59 -21.13
N ARG A 166 -1.61 1.33 -20.73
CA ARG A 166 -2.72 0.45 -20.30
C ARG A 166 -3.30 0.88 -18.97
N VAL A 167 -2.48 1.35 -18.03
CA VAL A 167 -2.96 1.92 -16.77
C VAL A 167 -3.73 3.22 -17.01
N GLU A 168 -3.34 4.06 -17.96
CA GLU A 168 -4.10 5.26 -18.34
C GLU A 168 -5.47 4.90 -18.94
N LYS A 169 -5.54 3.85 -19.77
CA LYS A 169 -6.80 3.30 -20.27
C LYS A 169 -7.67 2.77 -19.13
N LEU A 170 -7.08 2.03 -18.19
CA LEU A 170 -7.78 1.54 -16.99
C LEU A 170 -8.37 2.70 -16.18
N ARG A 171 -7.58 3.76 -15.95
CA ARG A 171 -8.02 4.98 -15.26
C ARG A 171 -9.16 5.70 -15.98
N SER A 172 -9.16 5.68 -17.31
CA SER A 172 -10.19 6.31 -18.13
C SER A 172 -11.46 5.45 -18.27
N SER A 173 -11.37 4.15 -17.98
CA SER A 173 -12.46 3.17 -18.13
C SER A 173 -12.97 2.65 -16.79
N ILE A 174 -12.96 3.50 -15.75
CA ILE A 174 -13.43 3.10 -14.41
C ILE A 174 -14.89 2.64 -14.48
N PRO A 175 -15.20 1.39 -14.06
CA PRO A 175 -16.55 0.87 -14.03
C PRO A 175 -17.50 1.74 -13.19
N MET A 176 -18.75 1.87 -13.66
CA MET A 176 -19.78 2.61 -12.95
C MET A 176 -20.03 2.06 -11.54
N SER A 177 -19.93 0.74 -11.36
CA SER A 177 -20.08 0.08 -10.05
C SER A 177 -19.08 0.60 -9.00
N LEU A 178 -17.82 0.80 -9.39
CA LEU A 178 -16.78 1.36 -8.51
C LEU A 178 -17.06 2.82 -8.16
N THR A 179 -17.56 3.58 -9.13
CA THR A 179 -17.97 4.98 -8.97
C THR A 179 -19.14 5.12 -7.99
N ILE A 180 -20.15 4.24 -8.09
CA ILE A 180 -21.28 4.17 -7.17
C ILE A 180 -20.81 3.79 -5.77
N GLN A 181 -19.99 2.74 -5.65
CA GLN A 181 -19.51 2.28 -4.35
C GLN A 181 -18.65 3.34 -3.66
N TRP A 182 -17.82 4.07 -4.40
CA TRP A 182 -17.07 5.21 -3.85
C TRP A 182 -17.98 6.30 -3.29
N ASN A 183 -19.06 6.65 -4.00
CA ASN A 183 -20.02 7.63 -3.54
C ASN A 183 -20.73 7.15 -2.27
N LEU A 184 -21.15 5.89 -2.22
CA LEU A 184 -21.73 5.29 -1.02
C LEU A 184 -20.75 5.33 0.16
N ASP A 185 -19.48 4.99 -0.06
CA ASP A 185 -18.44 5.04 0.97
C ASP A 185 -18.15 6.48 1.42
N ALA A 186 -18.22 7.46 0.52
CA ALA A 186 -18.06 8.88 0.85
C ALA A 186 -19.25 9.39 1.67
N THR A 187 -20.49 9.08 1.28
CA THR A 187 -21.71 9.45 2.01
C THR A 187 -21.72 8.81 3.41
N LYS A 188 -21.36 7.53 3.52
CA LYS A 188 -21.22 6.85 4.83
C LYS A 188 -20.18 7.54 5.71
N ARG A 189 -19.05 7.97 5.15
CA ARG A 189 -18.01 8.72 5.90
C ARG A 189 -18.51 10.09 6.35
N PHE A 190 -19.23 10.81 5.48
CA PHE A 190 -19.81 12.11 5.80
C PHE A 190 -20.84 11.99 6.93
N LEU A 191 -21.82 11.08 6.80
CA LEU A 191 -22.86 10.86 7.80
C LEU A 191 -22.29 10.48 9.17
N ARG A 192 -21.24 9.65 9.21
CA ARG A 192 -20.54 9.32 10.46
C ARG A 192 -19.88 10.54 11.10
N ARG A 193 -19.25 11.39 10.30
CA ARG A 193 -18.59 12.60 10.80
C ARG A 193 -19.63 13.58 11.38
N VAL A 194 -20.78 13.71 10.73
CA VAL A 194 -21.89 14.52 11.25
C VAL A 194 -22.42 13.93 12.56
N ALA A 195 -22.67 12.63 12.61
CA ALA A 195 -23.16 11.94 13.81
C ALA A 195 -22.16 11.90 14.99
N GLN A 196 -20.88 12.17 14.75
CA GLN A 196 -19.85 12.29 15.80
C GLN A 196 -19.68 13.72 16.31
N ASN A 197 -20.25 14.70 15.60
CA ASN A 197 -20.17 16.13 15.91
C ASN A 197 -21.50 16.71 16.44
N ILE A 198 -22.48 15.85 16.72
CA ILE A 198 -23.76 16.12 17.39
C ILE A 198 -23.72 15.31 18.69
#